data_AF-A0A7Y8SX80-F1
#
_entry.id   AF-A0A7Y8SX80-F1
#
_cell.length_a   1.000
_cell.length_b   1.000
_cell.length_c   1.000
_cell.angle_alpha   90.00
_cell.angle_beta   90.00
_cell.angle_gamma   90.00
#
_symmetry.space_group_name_H-M   'P 1'
#
loop_
_entity.id
_entity.type
_entity.pdbx_description
1 polymer ?
#
loop_
_entity_poly.entity_id
_entity_poly.type
_entity_poly.pdbx_seq_one_letter_code
_entity_poly.pdbx_strand_id
1 'polypeptide(L)' 'MSVRHFKALLFKAAKIQKEIDREQKAARPDWMRLLKLKKLRLVLEDRLQRLGAAAAPPQLRSIRVRA' A
#
# COMPACT_ATOMS: atom_id res chain seq x y z
N MET A 1 -10.30 4.19 15.43
CA MET A 1 -9.38 3.34 14.64
C MET A 1 -8.10 3.14 15.42
N SER A 2 -7.67 1.90 15.71
CA SER A 2 -6.47 1.70 16.56
C SER A 2 -5.18 1.79 15.75
N VAL A 3 -4.22 2.59 16.24
CA VAL A 3 -2.86 2.73 15.71
C VAL A 3 -2.18 1.36 15.51
N ARG A 4 -2.56 0.37 16.31
CA ARG A 4 -2.09 -1.03 16.21
C ARG A 4 -2.42 -1.68 14.86
N HIS A 5 -3.60 -1.41 14.30
CA HIS A 5 -4.02 -2.00 13.03
C HIS A 5 -3.25 -1.39 11.85
N PHE A 6 -3.03 -0.07 11.89
CA PHE A 6 -2.21 0.65 10.91
C PHE A 6 -0.74 0.17 10.95
N LYS A 7 -0.17 0.05 12.15
CA LYS A 7 1.19 -0.48 12.35
C LYS A 7 1.33 -1.91 11.82
N ALA A 8 0.32 -2.76 12.04
CA ALA A 8 0.31 -4.13 11.53
C ALA A 8 0.28 -4.18 9.99
N LEU A 9 -0.48 -3.29 9.34
CA LEU A 9 -0.52 -3.19 7.87
C LEU A 9 0.82 -2.73 7.29
N LEU A 10 1.47 -1.74 7.91
CA LEU A 10 2.81 -1.30 7.51
C LEU A 10 3.84 -2.42 7.64
N PHE A 11 3.81 -3.18 8.72
CA PHE A 11 4.73 -4.31 8.92
C PHE A 11 4.52 -5.40 7.86
N LYS A 12 3.26 -5.71 7.53
CA LYS A 12 2.93 -6.64 6.44
C LYS A 12 3.43 -6.14 5.09
N ALA A 13 3.27 -4.85 4.78
CA ALA A 13 3.77 -4.26 3.54
C ALA A 13 5.29 -4.35 3.43
N ALA A 14 6.01 -4.02 4.51
CA ALA A 14 7.47 -4.12 4.57
C ALA A 14 7.96 -5.57 4.38
N LYS A 15 7.27 -6.56 4.96
CA LYS A 15 7.59 -7.98 4.77
C LYS A 15 7.43 -8.40 3.31
N ILE A 16 6.34 -8.00 2.65
CA ILE A 16 6.10 -8.33 1.23
C ILE A 16 7.16 -7.68 0.34
N GLN A 17 7.54 -6.43 0.62
CA GLN A 17 8.62 -5.77 -0.14
C GLN A 17 9.93 -6.55 -0.04
N LYS A 18 10.29 -7.02 1.17
CA LYS A 18 11.48 -7.84 1.37
C LYS A 18 11.43 -9.17 0.62
N GLU A 19 10.25 -9.78 0.51
CA GLU A 19 10.05 -11.01 -0.28
C GLU A 19 10.18 -10.75 -1.78
N ILE A 20 9.67 -9.62 -2.29
CA ILE A 20 9.87 -9.18 -3.68
C ILE A 20 11.35 -8.97 -3.95
N ASP A 21 12.06 -8.26 -3.08
CA ASP A 21 13.49 -7.96 -3.27
C ASP A 21 14.34 -9.24 -3.28
N ARG A 22 13.96 -10.24 -2.46
CA ARG A 22 14.60 -11.56 -2.45
C ARG A 22 14.35 -12.33 -3.73
N GLU A 23 13.11 -12.39 -4.19
CA GLU A 23 12.72 -13.11 -5.41
C GLU A 23 13.34 -12.44 -6.65
N GLN A 24 13.40 -11.11 -6.69
CA GLN A 24 14.05 -10.35 -7.77
C GLN A 24 15.56 -10.58 -7.85
N LYS A 25 16.22 -10.80 -6.70
CA LYS A 25 17.66 -11.08 -6.62
C LYS A 25 18.00 -12.56 -6.82
N ALA A 26 17.00 -13.44 -6.92
CA ALA A 26 17.23 -14.86 -7.12
C ALA A 26 17.82 -15.13 -8.51
N ALA A 27 18.72 -16.11 -8.62
CA ALA A 27 19.32 -16.50 -9.90
C ALA A 27 18.29 -17.06 -10.90
N ARG A 28 17.14 -17.53 -10.41
CA ARG A 28 15.98 -17.97 -11.20
C ARG A 28 14.70 -17.40 -10.55
N PRO A 29 14.28 -16.19 -10.92
CA PRO A 29 13.09 -15.58 -10.35
C PRO A 29 11.82 -16.30 -10.85
N ASP A 30 10.91 -16.64 -9.94
CA ASP A 30 9.56 -17.06 -10.31
C ASP A 30 8.70 -15.81 -10.61
N TRP A 31 8.51 -15.54 -11.90
CA TRP A 31 7.72 -14.40 -12.38
C TRP A 31 6.27 -14.44 -11.92
N MET A 32 5.65 -15.61 -11.80
CA MET A 32 4.27 -15.75 -11.35
C MET A 32 4.16 -15.42 -9.86
N ARG A 33 5.12 -15.90 -9.06
CA ARG A 33 5.24 -15.53 -7.65
C ARG A 33 5.51 -14.04 -7.47
N LEU A 34 6.38 -13.46 -8.29
CA LEU A 34 6.72 -12.04 -8.27
C LEU A 34 5.48 -11.16 -8.54
N LEU A 35 4.68 -11.53 -9.54
CA LEU A 35 3.42 -10.85 -9.87
C LEU A 35 2.41 -10.95 -8.73
N LYS A 36 2.27 -12.13 -8.10
CA LYS A 36 1.42 -12.32 -6.91
C LYS A 36 1.86 -11.41 -5.77
N LEU A 37 3.16 -11.36 -5.47
CA LEU A 37 3.70 -10.51 -4.40
C LEU A 37 3.48 -9.02 -4.68
N LYS A 38 3.73 -8.56 -5.92
CA LYS A 38 3.46 -7.18 -6.33
C LYS A 38 1.97 -6.82 -6.24
N LYS A 39 1.08 -7.74 -6.63
CA LYS A 39 -0.37 -7.56 -6.48
C LYS A 39 -0.77 -7.44 -5.01
N LEU A 40 -0.22 -8.27 -4.13
CA LEU A 40 -0.48 -8.17 -2.69
C LEU A 40 0.02 -6.84 -2.11
N ARG A 41 1.17 -6.34 -2.58
CA ARG A 41 1.66 -5.02 -2.19
C ARG A 41 0.67 -3.91 -2.60
N LEU A 42 0.20 -3.91 -3.84
CA LEU A 42 -0.78 -2.92 -4.32
C LEU A 42 -2.08 -2.93 -3.49
N VAL A 43 -2.59 -4.12 -3.14
CA VAL A 43 -3.78 -4.24 -2.29
C VAL A 43 -3.55 -3.67 -0.89
N LEU A 44 -2.35 -3.85 -0.31
CA LEU A 44 -2.01 -3.27 0.99
C LEU A 44 -1.86 -1.75 0.91
N GLU A 45 -1.24 -1.22 -0.15
CA GLU A 45 -1.13 0.22 -0.39
C GLU A 45 -2.51 0.87 -0.55
N ASP A 46 -3.42 0.28 -1.33
CA ASP A 46 -4.80 0.78 -1.47
C ASP A 46 -5.53 0.79 -0.12
N ARG A 47 -5.37 -0.27 0.69
CA ARG A 47 -5.93 -0.29 2.05
C ARG A 47 -5.34 0.78 2.95
N LEU A 48 -4.03 1.01 2.91
CA LEU A 48 -3.37 2.07 3.67
C LEU A 48 -3.81 3.46 3.22
N GLN A 49 -3.97 3.68 1.92
CA GLN A 49 -4.46 4.93 1.35
C GLN A 49 -5.90 5.21 1.76
N ARG A 50 -6.80 4.21 1.70
CA ARG A 50 -8.18 4.35 2.16
C ARG A 50 -8.25 4.65 3.66
N LEU A 51 -7.40 4.04 4.47
CA LEU A 51 -7.30 4.33 5.90
C LEU A 51 -6.77 5.75 6.15
N GLY A 52 -5.79 6.22 5.37
CA GLY A 52 -5.26 7.57 5.44
C GLY A 52 -6.29 8.62 4.98
N ALA A 53 -7.00 8.37 3.89
CA ALA A 53 -8.04 9.24 3.35
C ALA A 53 -9.26 9.33 4.28
N ALA A 54 -9.65 8.23 4.93
CA ALA A 54 -10.70 8.23 5.96
C ALA A 54 -10.27 8.97 7.24
N ALA A 55 -8.97 9.10 7.49
CA ALA A 55 -8.43 9.84 8.64
C ALA A 55 -8.17 11.33 8.33
N ALA A 56 -8.13 11.72 7.05
CA ALA A 56 -8.01 13.12 6.66
C ALA A 56 -9.41 13.78 6.66
N PRO A 57 -9.59 14.95 7.30
CA PRO A 57 -10.82 15.71 7.12
C PRO A 57 -10.99 16.05 5.63
N PRO A 58 -12.22 16.00 5.08
CA PRO A 58 -12.45 16.36 3.70
C PRO A 58 -12.00 17.81 3.50
N GLN A 59 -10.87 17.98 2.80
CA GLN A 59 -10.45 19.31 2.35
C GLN A 59 -11.44 19.73 1.28
N LEU A 60 -12.45 20.51 1.70
CA LEU A 60 -13.38 21.20 0.83
C LEU A 60 -12.54 22.03 -0.15
N ARG A 61 -12.40 21.52 -1.38
CA ARG A 61 -11.86 22.31 -2.49
C ARG A 61 -12.79 23.50 -2.66
N SER A 62 -12.31 24.70 -2.36
CA SER A 62 -13.01 25.93 -2.72
C SER A 62 -13.10 25.97 -4.25
N ILE A 63 -14.29 25.67 -4.76
CA ILE A 63 -14.61 25.84 -6.17
C ILE A 63 -14.66 27.34 -6.39
N ARG A 64 -13.67 27.87 -7.10
CA ARG A 64 -13.67 29.28 -7.49
C ARG A 64 -14.72 29.45 -8.58
N VAL A 65 -15.92 29.90 -8.20
CA VAL A 65 -16.98 30.29 -9.14
C VAL A 65 -16.48 31.54 -9.85
N ARG A 66 -16.31 31.47 -11.18
CA ARG A 66 -16.08 32.67 -11.99
C ARG A 66 -17.39 33.44 -12.05
N ALA A 67 -17.34 34.70 -11.59
CA ALA A 67 -18.38 35.70 -11.84
C ALA A 67 -18.31 36.20 -13.28
#